data_AF-A0A6P3C1U8-F1
#
_entry.id   AF-A0A6P3C1U8-F1
#
_cell.length_a   1.000
_cell.length_b   1.000
_cell.length_c   1.000
_cell.angle_alpha   90.00
_cell.angle_beta   90.00
_cell.angle_gamma   90.00
#
_symmetry.space_group_name_H-M   'P 1'
#
loop_
_entity.id
_entity.type
_entity.pdbx_description
1 polymer ?
#
loop_
_entity_poly.entity_id
_entity_poly.type
_entity_poly.pdbx_seq_one_letter_code
_entity_poly.pdbx_strand_id
1 'polypeptide(L)'
;MGQKQAAYDQHGTIVAFYDTVDSPTPPGVSTIDISDDQWHVLIDGQSRGKRAVVDGNMRAALIDPPAPTRDDAAASMRSQRDSAMRATDWLVSRHQDEKLIGNGATLTAAQFAMLIKYRQALREISDADSWPYIALPPAPDFVSGIA
;
A
#
# COMPACT_ATOMS: atom_id res chain seq x y z
N MET A 1 26.83 5.43 25.72
CA MET A 1 25.54 5.48 25.00
C MET A 1 24.64 6.43 25.76
N GLY A 2 23.98 7.34 25.06
CA GLY A 2 23.01 8.24 25.70
C GLY A 2 21.74 7.50 26.08
N GLN A 3 20.83 8.23 26.71
CA GLN A 3 19.50 7.73 27.04
C GLN A 3 18.65 7.73 25.77
N LYS A 4 18.05 6.59 25.42
CA LYS A 4 17.08 6.53 24.32
C LYS A 4 15.79 7.22 24.71
N GLN A 5 15.22 7.96 23.77
CA GLN A 5 13.96 8.66 23.95
C GLN A 5 13.02 8.39 22.77
N ALA A 6 11.73 8.22 23.05
CA ALA A 6 10.67 8.13 22.05
C ALA A 6 9.89 9.43 22.03
N ALA A 7 9.86 10.11 20.89
CA ALA A 7 9.06 11.30 20.67
C ALA A 7 7.65 10.93 20.21
N TYR A 8 6.65 11.63 20.72
CA TYR A 8 5.25 11.33 20.42
C TYR A 8 4.43 12.58 20.07
N ASP A 9 3.37 12.39 19.28
CA ASP A 9 2.44 13.44 18.89
C ASP A 9 1.31 13.66 19.93
N GLN A 10 0.40 14.60 19.65
CA GLN A 10 -0.75 14.91 20.51
C GLN A 10 -1.71 13.73 20.74
N HIS A 11 -1.62 12.68 19.91
CA HIS A 11 -2.41 11.44 20.03
C HIS A 11 -1.62 10.32 20.71
N GLY A 12 -0.43 10.61 21.23
CA GLY A 12 0.46 9.63 21.83
C GLY A 12 1.15 8.71 20.82
N THR A 13 1.09 9.00 19.51
CA THR A 13 1.79 8.17 18.52
C THR A 13 3.26 8.46 18.57
N ILE A 14 4.10 7.44 18.69
CA ILE A 14 5.55 7.60 18.61
C ILE A 14 5.92 7.89 17.15
N VAL A 15 6.53 9.03 16.91
CA VAL A 15 6.86 9.55 15.57
C VAL A 15 8.35 9.59 15.28
N ALA A 16 9.20 9.57 16.32
CA ALA A 16 10.64 9.56 16.18
C ALA A 16 11.33 8.95 17.40
N PHE A 17 12.59 8.56 17.24
CA PHE A 17 13.48 8.15 18.32
C PHE A 17 14.72 9.05 18.37
N TYR A 18 15.16 9.36 19.57
CA TYR A 18 16.30 10.20 19.87
C TYR A 18 17.26 9.51 20.86
N ASP A 19 18.48 10.02 20.92
CA ASP A 19 19.50 9.64 21.88
C ASP A 19 20.09 10.92 22.48
N THR A 20 20.13 11.03 23.80
CA THR A 20 20.54 12.29 24.45
C THR A 20 21.96 12.76 24.12
N VAL A 21 22.81 11.87 23.58
CA VAL A 21 24.18 12.19 23.16
C VAL A 21 24.29 12.25 21.64
N ASP A 22 23.80 11.22 20.94
CA ASP A 22 24.06 11.07 19.50
C ASP A 22 23.05 11.85 18.63
N SER A 23 21.82 12.01 19.11
CA SER A 23 20.73 12.69 18.39
C SER A 23 19.79 13.38 19.39
N PRO A 24 20.20 14.51 19.97
CA PRO A 24 19.44 15.16 21.03
C PRO A 24 18.08 15.64 20.53
N THR A 25 17.07 15.51 21.40
CA THR A 25 15.68 15.91 21.12
C THR A 25 15.58 17.41 20.84
N PRO A 26 14.95 17.82 19.71
CA PRO A 26 14.71 19.23 19.42
C PRO A 26 13.79 19.92 20.44
N PRO A 27 13.91 21.24 20.65
CA PRO A 27 13.01 21.97 21.53
C PRO A 27 11.54 21.85 21.10
N GLY A 28 10.64 21.69 22.08
CA GLY A 28 9.19 21.60 21.85
C GLY A 28 8.66 20.22 21.45
N VAL A 29 9.53 19.22 21.35
CA VAL A 29 9.13 17.82 21.10
C VAL A 29 8.88 17.11 22.43
N SER A 30 7.70 16.50 22.56
CA SER A 30 7.36 15.68 23.72
C SER A 30 8.01 14.30 23.59
N THR A 31 8.79 13.89 24.61
CA THR A 31 9.47 12.60 24.65
C THR A 31 9.21 11.84 25.95
N ILE A 32 9.40 10.51 25.88
CA ILE A 32 9.59 9.65 27.05
C ILE A 32 10.93 8.93 26.94
N ASP A 33 11.55 8.65 28.09
CA ASP A 33 12.74 7.82 28.13
C ASP A 33 12.35 6.34 27.96
N ILE A 34 13.14 5.62 27.16
CA ILE A 34 12.97 4.19 26.90
C ILE A 34 14.32 3.48 27.05
N SER A 35 14.33 2.20 27.40
CA SER A 35 15.58 1.42 27.36
C SER A 35 16.01 1.10 25.93
N ASP A 36 17.27 0.71 25.74
CA ASP A 36 17.75 0.18 24.45
C ASP A 36 16.93 -1.04 24.00
N ASP A 37 16.58 -1.93 24.92
CA ASP A 37 15.74 -3.09 24.64
C ASP A 37 14.33 -2.67 24.18
N GLN A 38 13.72 -1.69 24.84
CA GLN A 38 12.42 -1.15 24.43
C GLN A 38 12.52 -0.50 23.06
N TRP A 39 13.59 0.25 22.78
CA TRP A 39 13.84 0.82 21.47
C TRP A 39 13.89 -0.27 20.39
N HIS A 40 14.66 -1.34 20.60
CA HIS A 40 14.72 -2.47 19.67
C HIS A 40 13.37 -3.14 19.46
N VAL A 41 12.60 -3.38 20.52
CA VAL A 41 11.25 -3.96 20.43
C VAL A 41 10.30 -3.06 19.63
N LEU A 42 10.35 -1.75 19.85
CA LEU A 42 9.48 -0.79 19.14
C LEU A 42 9.84 -0.70 17.65
N ILE A 43 11.13 -0.75 17.30
CA ILE A 43 11.59 -0.75 15.91
C ILE A 43 11.17 -2.04 15.20
N ASP A 44 11.41 -3.21 15.81
CA ASP A 44 11.00 -4.51 15.24
C ASP A 44 9.47 -4.56 15.09
N GLY A 45 8.71 -4.14 16.10
CA GLY A 45 7.26 -4.08 16.05
C GLY A 45 6.72 -3.21 14.92
N GLN A 46 7.29 -2.02 14.72
CA GLN A 46 6.91 -1.13 13.62
C GLN A 46 7.24 -1.72 12.25
N SER A 47 8.38 -2.41 12.11
CA SER A 47 8.72 -3.12 10.87
C SER A 47 7.73 -4.24 10.51
N ARG A 48 7.02 -4.77 11.51
CA ARG A 48 5.96 -5.77 11.37
C ARG A 48 4.57 -5.17 11.22
N GLY A 49 4.48 -3.85 11.03
CA GLY A 49 3.22 -3.13 10.78
C GLY A 49 2.44 -2.73 12.03
N LYS A 50 3.02 -2.87 13.23
CA LYS A 50 2.41 -2.33 14.46
C LYS A 50 2.65 -0.83 14.55
N ARG A 51 1.79 -0.13 15.29
CA ARG A 51 1.98 1.28 15.64
C ARG A 51 2.57 1.39 17.04
N ALA A 52 3.67 2.13 17.16
CA ALA A 52 4.24 2.48 18.45
C ALA A 52 3.49 3.68 19.04
N VAL A 53 3.07 3.57 20.30
CA VAL A 53 2.32 4.61 21.01
C VAL A 53 2.82 4.76 22.45
N VAL A 54 2.57 5.91 23.05
CA VAL A 54 2.69 6.18 24.48
C VAL A 54 1.30 6.00 25.09
N ASP A 55 1.19 5.08 26.05
CA ASP A 55 -0.06 4.80 26.76
C ASP A 55 -0.37 5.87 27.83
N GLY A 56 -1.55 5.75 28.46
CA GLY A 56 -1.97 6.68 29.52
C GLY A 56 -1.09 6.67 30.78
N ASN A 57 -0.16 5.72 30.89
CA ASN A 57 0.81 5.61 31.99
C ASN A 57 2.21 6.10 31.57
N MET A 58 2.33 6.81 30.45
CA MET A 58 3.59 7.31 29.90
C MET A 58 4.58 6.21 29.55
N ARG A 59 4.09 5.06 29.06
CA ARG A 59 4.92 3.93 28.62
C ARG A 59 4.76 3.68 27.13
N ALA A 60 5.86 3.32 26.48
CA ALA A 60 5.84 2.89 25.10
C ALA A 60 5.18 1.51 24.96
N ALA A 61 4.26 1.38 24.02
CA ALA A 61 3.54 0.16 23.70
C ALA A 61 3.41 0.00 22.18
N LEU A 62 3.23 -1.24 21.75
CA LEU A 62 2.90 -1.59 20.36
C LEU A 62 1.44 -1.99 20.29
N ILE A 63 0.67 -1.29 19.47
CA ILE A 63 -0.72 -1.62 19.17
C ILE A 63 -0.86 -2.01 17.71
N ASP A 64 -1.89 -2.78 17.40
CA ASP A 64 -2.28 -2.96 16.01
C ASP A 64 -2.86 -1.64 15.49
N PRO A 65 -2.48 -1.18 14.29
CA PRO A 65 -3.08 0.01 13.71
C PRO A 65 -4.59 -0.19 13.58
N PRO A 66 -5.39 0.90 13.66
CA PRO A 66 -6.82 0.80 13.43
C PRO A 66 -7.07 0.19 12.05
N ALA A 67 -8.16 -0.57 11.92
CA ALA A 67 -8.57 -1.11 10.64
C ALA A 67 -8.69 0.04 9.61
N PRO A 68 -8.27 -0.18 8.35
CA PRO A 68 -8.40 0.82 7.30
C PRO A 68 -9.84 1.32 7.21
N THR A 69 -10.00 2.63 7.01
CA THR A 69 -11.33 3.19 6.78
C THR A 69 -11.89 2.69 5.44
N ARG A 70 -13.20 2.85 5.23
CA ARG A 70 -13.80 2.56 3.92
C ARG A 70 -13.15 3.37 2.80
N ASP A 71 -12.73 4.60 3.08
CA ASP A 71 -12.06 5.47 2.12
C ASP A 71 -10.65 4.98 1.78
N ASP A 72 -9.90 4.49 2.78
CA ASP A 72 -8.59 3.85 2.57
C ASP A 72 -8.73 2.58 1.71
N ALA A 73 -9.75 1.76 1.99
CA ALA A 73 -10.05 0.58 1.19
C ALA A 73 -10.39 0.96 -0.26
N ALA A 74 -11.19 2.01 -0.47
CA ALA A 74 -11.52 2.51 -1.79
C ALA A 74 -10.31 3.09 -2.53
N ALA A 75 -9.42 3.80 -1.84
CA ALA A 75 -8.18 4.32 -2.42
C ALA A 75 -7.24 3.18 -2.85
N SER A 76 -7.06 2.18 -1.99
CA SER A 76 -6.29 0.98 -2.30
C SER A 76 -6.86 0.24 -3.53
N MET A 77 -8.18 0.02 -3.56
CA MET A 77 -8.82 -0.67 -4.68
C MET A 77 -8.70 0.12 -6.00
N ARG A 78 -8.84 1.45 -5.98
CA ARG A 78 -8.58 2.29 -7.17
C ARG A 78 -7.13 2.14 -7.66
N SER A 79 -6.17 2.16 -6.74
CA SER A 79 -4.75 1.97 -7.08
C SER A 79 -4.51 0.60 -7.74
N GLN A 80 -5.13 -0.47 -7.22
CA GLN A 80 -5.03 -1.80 -7.79
C GLN A 80 -5.66 -1.88 -9.18
N ARG A 81 -6.88 -1.34 -9.35
CA ARG A 81 -7.58 -1.24 -10.64
C ARG A 81 -6.74 -0.49 -11.67
N ASP A 82 -6.20 0.66 -11.29
CA ASP A 82 -5.40 1.51 -12.18
C ASP A 82 -4.08 0.82 -12.57
N SER A 83 -3.46 0.07 -11.66
CA SER A 83 -2.30 -0.77 -11.96
C SER A 83 -2.63 -1.86 -12.98
N ALA A 84 -3.74 -2.58 -12.77
CA ALA A 84 -4.21 -3.63 -13.69
C ALA A 84 -4.56 -3.09 -15.09
N MET A 85 -5.12 -1.88 -15.16
CA MET A 85 -5.35 -1.17 -16.41
C MET A 85 -4.03 -0.84 -17.11
N ARG A 86 -3.07 -0.21 -16.42
CA ARG A 86 -1.76 0.14 -17.00
C ARG A 86 -0.98 -1.08 -17.49
N ALA A 87 -1.01 -2.18 -16.73
CA ALA A 87 -0.34 -3.43 -17.08
C ALA A 87 -0.82 -4.01 -18.42
N THR A 88 -2.03 -3.67 -18.85
CA THR A 88 -2.65 -4.17 -20.07
C THR A 88 -2.76 -3.15 -21.21
N ASP A 89 -2.35 -1.90 -21.00
CA ASP A 89 -2.48 -0.84 -22.01
C ASP A 89 -1.67 -1.13 -23.27
N TRP A 90 -0.44 -1.64 -23.10
CA TRP A 90 0.47 -1.92 -24.21
C TRP A 90 -0.06 -3.02 -25.15
N LEU A 91 -0.77 -4.03 -24.62
CA LEU A 91 -1.37 -5.11 -25.40
C LEU A 91 -2.46 -4.57 -26.34
N VAL A 92 -3.21 -3.57 -25.89
CA VAL A 92 -4.25 -2.93 -26.70
C VAL A 92 -3.60 -2.13 -27.84
N SER A 93 -2.61 -1.30 -27.53
CA SER A 93 -1.88 -0.51 -28.53
C SER A 93 -1.25 -1.42 -29.58
N ARG A 94 -0.52 -2.46 -29.14
CA ARG A 94 0.13 -3.41 -30.04
C ARG A 94 -0.86 -4.12 -30.97
N HIS A 95 -2.00 -4.57 -30.45
CA HIS A 95 -3.00 -5.22 -31.30
C HIS A 95 -3.55 -4.28 -32.36
N GLN A 96 -3.75 -3.00 -32.04
CA GLN A 96 -4.17 -1.99 -33.01
C GLN A 96 -3.11 -1.77 -34.08
N ASP A 97 -1.84 -1.65 -33.70
CA ASP A 97 -0.72 -1.49 -34.63
C ASP A 97 -0.58 -2.71 -35.57
N GLU A 98 -0.66 -3.92 -35.02
CA GLU A 98 -0.59 -5.18 -35.79
C GLU A 98 -1.75 -5.30 -36.81
N LYS A 99 -2.95 -4.83 -36.44
CA LYS A 99 -4.10 -4.78 -37.35
C LYS A 99 -3.88 -3.80 -38.50
N LEU A 100 -3.24 -2.65 -38.24
CA LEU A 100 -2.92 -1.66 -39.28
C LEU A 100 -1.83 -2.17 -40.22
N ILE A 101 -0.82 -2.87 -39.69
CA ILE A 101 0.27 -3.46 -40.49
C ILE A 101 -0.23 -4.60 -41.37
N GLY A 102 -1.20 -5.40 -40.89
CA GLY A 102 -1.82 -6.46 -41.66
C GLY A 102 -1.03 -7.78 -41.75
N ASN A 103 0.06 -7.93 -41.01
CA ASN A 103 0.92 -9.13 -41.00
C ASN A 103 0.46 -10.24 -40.02
N GLY A 104 -0.78 -10.15 -39.53
CA GLY A 104 -1.28 -10.97 -38.43
C GLY A 104 -1.04 -10.33 -37.06
N ALA A 105 -1.77 -10.81 -36.05
CA ALA A 105 -1.70 -10.28 -34.69
C ALA A 105 -1.15 -11.33 -33.72
N THR A 106 -0.37 -10.88 -32.73
CA THR A 106 0.18 -11.71 -31.66
C THR A 106 -0.95 -12.33 -30.82
N LEU A 107 -1.98 -11.55 -30.52
CA LEU A 107 -3.20 -12.04 -29.88
C LEU A 107 -4.22 -12.49 -30.92
N THR A 108 -4.80 -13.67 -30.70
CA THR A 108 -5.98 -14.11 -31.44
C THR A 108 -7.17 -13.16 -31.20
N ALA A 109 -8.15 -13.16 -32.12
CA ALA A 109 -9.37 -12.36 -31.94
C ALA A 109 -10.11 -12.68 -30.63
N ALA A 110 -10.10 -13.96 -30.21
CA ALA A 110 -10.70 -14.39 -28.96
C ALA A 110 -9.94 -13.84 -27.73
N GLN A 111 -8.60 -13.93 -27.72
CA GLN A 111 -7.77 -13.35 -26.65
C GLN A 111 -7.93 -11.84 -26.57
N PHE A 112 -7.95 -11.15 -27.70
CA PHE A 112 -8.18 -9.70 -27.71
C PHE A 112 -9.57 -9.34 -27.16
N ALA A 113 -10.63 -10.09 -27.53
CA ALA A 113 -11.95 -9.89 -26.95
C ALA A 113 -11.99 -10.15 -25.43
N MET A 114 -11.27 -11.16 -24.93
CA MET A 114 -11.12 -11.42 -23.49
C MET A 114 -10.42 -10.25 -22.79
N LEU A 115 -9.36 -9.71 -23.39
CA LEU A 115 -8.64 -8.54 -22.87
C LEU A 115 -9.55 -7.31 -22.75
N ILE A 116 -10.33 -7.02 -23.79
CA ILE A 116 -11.26 -5.88 -23.77
C ILE A 116 -12.36 -6.07 -22.72
N LYS A 117 -12.93 -7.26 -22.59
CA LYS A 117 -13.92 -7.58 -21.54
C LYS A 117 -13.34 -7.42 -20.14
N TYR A 118 -12.12 -7.92 -19.91
CA TYR A 118 -11.41 -7.76 -18.65
C TYR A 118 -11.22 -6.28 -18.29
N ARG A 119 -10.72 -5.47 -19.23
CA ARG A 119 -10.56 -4.02 -19.04
C ARG A 119 -11.88 -3.30 -18.80
N GLN A 120 -12.97 -3.76 -19.41
CA GLN A 120 -14.30 -3.20 -19.15
C GLN A 120 -14.77 -3.52 -17.73
N ALA A 121 -14.63 -4.77 -17.28
CA ALA A 121 -14.96 -5.17 -15.91
C ALA A 121 -14.16 -4.38 -14.87
N LEU A 122 -12.87 -4.09 -15.14
CA LEU A 122 -12.06 -3.21 -14.29
C LEU A 122 -12.63 -1.79 -14.20
N ARG A 123 -13.18 -1.21 -15.27
CA ARG A 123 -13.76 0.14 -15.25
C ARG A 123 -15.06 0.20 -14.46
N GLU A 124 -15.89 -0.82 -14.62
CA GLU A 124 -17.23 -0.90 -14.03
C GLU A 124 -17.21 -1.33 -12.55
N ILE A 125 -16.10 -1.88 -12.06
CA ILE A 125 -16.02 -2.42 -10.69
C ILE A 125 -16.34 -1.39 -9.59
N SER A 126 -16.10 -0.09 -9.84
CA SER A 126 -16.43 0.96 -8.87
C SER A 126 -17.92 1.19 -8.67
N ASP A 127 -18.75 0.71 -9.59
CA ASP A 127 -20.20 0.84 -9.54
C ASP A 127 -20.88 -0.40 -8.93
N ALA A 128 -20.10 -1.42 -8.55
CA ALA A 128 -20.62 -2.62 -7.92
C ALA A 128 -21.09 -2.37 -6.47
N ASP A 129 -22.19 -3.01 -6.06
CA ASP A 129 -22.76 -2.87 -4.71
C ASP A 129 -21.76 -3.20 -3.58
N SER A 130 -20.82 -4.10 -3.85
CA SER A 130 -19.80 -4.53 -2.88
C SER A 130 -18.56 -3.64 -2.85
N TRP A 131 -18.54 -2.53 -3.61
CA TRP A 131 -17.42 -1.60 -3.61
C TRP A 131 -17.19 -0.96 -2.22
N PRO A 132 -15.95 -0.86 -1.71
CA PRO A 132 -14.67 -1.27 -2.31
C PRO A 132 -14.18 -2.67 -1.87
N TYR A 133 -15.01 -3.49 -1.24
CA TYR A 133 -14.65 -4.77 -0.63
C TYR A 133 -14.80 -5.97 -1.58
N ILE A 134 -14.75 -5.72 -2.88
CA ILE A 134 -14.83 -6.73 -3.94
C ILE A 134 -13.44 -7.01 -4.51
N ALA A 135 -13.13 -8.25 -4.83
CA ALA A 135 -11.87 -8.59 -5.52
C ALA A 135 -11.87 -8.07 -6.96
N LEU A 136 -10.70 -7.68 -7.47
CA LEU A 136 -10.57 -7.41 -8.91
C LEU A 136 -10.94 -8.65 -9.72
N PRO A 137 -11.54 -8.47 -10.92
CA PRO A 137 -11.71 -9.57 -11.85
C PRO A 137 -10.35 -10.24 -12.13
N PRO A 138 -10.29 -11.56 -12.29
CA PRO A 138 -9.03 -12.24 -12.58
C PRO A 138 -8.51 -11.81 -13.96
N ALA A 139 -7.20 -11.55 -14.04
CA ALA A 139 -6.55 -11.27 -15.31
C ALA A 139 -6.56 -12.52 -16.21
N PRO A 140 -6.76 -12.38 -17.54
CA PRO A 140 -6.61 -13.49 -18.46
C PRO A 140 -5.20 -14.08 -18.44
N ASP A 141 -5.07 -15.40 -18.59
CA ASP A 141 -3.78 -16.12 -18.46
C ASP A 141 -2.65 -15.59 -19.36
N PHE A 142 -3.00 -15.08 -20.55
CA PHE A 142 -2.04 -14.53 -21.50
C PHE A 142 -1.51 -13.12 -21.14
N VAL A 143 -2.09 -12.45 -20.14
CA VAL A 143 -1.62 -11.15 -19.63
C VAL A 143 -0.44 -11.34 -18.67
N SER A 144 -0.43 -12.43 -17.89
CA SER A 144 0.62 -12.72 -16.91
C SER A 144 1.88 -13.35 -17.52
N GLY A 145 1.81 -13.82 -18.77
CA GLY A 145 2.87 -14.56 -19.45
C GLY A 145 3.81 -13.72 -20.33
N ILE A 146 3.71 -12.40 -20.32
CA ILE A 146 4.51 -11.51 -21.17
C ILE A 146 5.11 -10.40 -20.31
N ALA A 147 6.06 -10.78 -19.45
CA ALA A 147 6.97 -9.89 -18.74
C ALA A 147 8.38 -10.07 -19.30
#